data_AF-R2QY00-F1
#
_entry.id   AF-R2QY00-F1
#
_cell.length_a   1.000
_cell.length_b   1.000
_cell.length_c   1.000
_cell.angle_alpha   90.00
_cell.angle_beta   90.00
_cell.angle_gamma   90.00
#
_symmetry.space_group_name_H-M   'P 1'
#
loop_
_entity.id
_entity.type
_entity.pdbx_description
1 polymer ?
#
loop_
_entity_poly.entity_id
_entity_poly.type
_entity_poly.pdbx_seq_one_letter_code
_entity_poly.pdbx_strand_id
1 'polypeptide(L)'
;MKIDNPFEKTEAFHAKFDNRKPKTPTNFSAKQASDRAGFKVEELVEFLYGSANNDPEVFNQLVNQLKVSVDQAQVKVLDKQKKVTDPLVEQVDALIDLLYFTYGSFSLLGVDPTEIFSIVHEANMGKIFPDGKPHYHPVTHKVLKPDNWEADFAPEPKIKAEIERQTKAAETE
;
A
#
# COMPACT_ATOMS: atom_id res chain seq x y z
N MET A 1 2.82 -14.40 18.60
CA MET A 1 4.17 -14.22 18.02
C MET A 1 4.16 -12.83 17.39
N LYS A 2 5.04 -11.92 17.83
CA LYS A 2 5.20 -10.63 17.14
C LYS A 2 5.73 -11.00 15.75
N ILE A 3 4.94 -10.78 14.71
CA ILE A 3 5.40 -10.98 13.33
C ILE A 3 6.19 -9.71 13.00
N ASP A 4 7.51 -9.80 12.87
CA ASP A 4 8.35 -8.62 12.63
C ASP A 4 8.56 -8.34 11.14
N ASN A 5 8.38 -9.35 10.28
CA ASN A 5 8.56 -9.21 8.84
C ASN A 5 7.28 -8.67 8.15
N PRO A 6 7.34 -7.52 7.42
CA PRO A 6 6.20 -7.00 6.67
C PRO A 6 5.57 -8.01 5.71
N PHE A 7 6.38 -8.86 5.06
CA PHE A 7 5.87 -9.90 4.16
C PHE A 7 5.00 -10.92 4.91
N GLU A 8 5.47 -11.42 6.06
CA GLU A 8 4.72 -12.38 6.88
C GLU A 8 3.41 -11.79 7.44
N LYS A 9 3.40 -10.49 7.74
CA LYS A 9 2.17 -9.77 8.12
C LYS A 9 1.16 -9.76 6.98
N THR A 10 1.61 -9.49 5.74
CA THR A 10 0.71 -9.55 4.57
C THR A 10 0.23 -10.97 4.27
N GLU A 11 1.06 -11.98 4.51
CA GLU A 11 0.68 -13.39 4.42
C GLU A 11 -0.40 -13.76 5.44
N ALA A 12 -0.25 -13.31 6.69
CA ALA A 12 -1.27 -13.51 7.72
C ALA A 12 -2.59 -12.83 7.37
N PHE A 13 -2.55 -11.64 6.77
CA PHE A 13 -3.73 -10.98 6.23
C PHE A 13 -4.36 -11.81 5.10
N HIS A 14 -3.59 -12.19 4.07
CA HIS A 14 -4.11 -13.00 2.96
C HIS A 14 -4.68 -14.34 3.41
N ALA A 15 -4.08 -15.01 4.40
CA ALA A 15 -4.62 -16.25 4.96
C ALA A 15 -6.05 -16.10 5.52
N LYS A 16 -6.45 -14.90 5.95
CA LYS A 16 -7.79 -14.60 6.48
C LYS A 16 -8.73 -13.97 5.44
N PHE A 17 -8.22 -13.05 4.63
CA PHE A 17 -9.02 -12.19 3.76
C PHE A 17 -8.96 -12.56 2.28
N ASP A 18 -7.96 -13.32 1.84
CA ASP A 18 -7.81 -13.69 0.44
C ASP A 18 -6.75 -14.78 0.26
N ASN A 19 -7.11 -16.03 0.57
CA ASN A 19 -6.16 -17.14 0.61
C ASN A 19 -5.95 -17.79 -0.77
N ARG A 20 -5.59 -16.95 -1.75
CA ARG A 20 -5.29 -17.37 -3.14
C ARG A 20 -3.79 -17.52 -3.43
N LYS A 21 -2.95 -17.53 -2.41
CA LYS A 21 -1.49 -17.66 -2.57
C LYS A 21 -1.15 -18.96 -3.32
N PRO A 22 -0.35 -18.91 -4.41
CA PRO A 22 0.09 -20.11 -5.10
C PRO A 22 1.15 -20.87 -4.27
N LYS A 23 1.29 -22.18 -4.51
CA LYS A 23 2.29 -23.03 -3.82
C LYS A 23 3.73 -22.70 -4.21
N THR A 24 3.94 -22.18 -5.41
CA THR A 24 5.24 -21.80 -5.97
C THR A 24 5.17 -20.39 -6.55
N PRO A 25 6.30 -19.66 -6.63
CA PRO A 25 6.34 -18.36 -7.30
C PRO A 25 5.69 -18.43 -8.69
N THR A 26 4.72 -17.57 -8.94
CA THR A 26 3.89 -17.59 -10.14
C THR A 26 3.59 -16.15 -10.52
N ASN A 27 3.79 -15.79 -11.79
CA ASN A 27 3.48 -14.44 -12.25
C ASN A 27 1.96 -14.19 -12.22
N PHE A 28 1.59 -12.94 -12.03
CA PHE A 28 0.23 -12.49 -12.22
C PHE A 28 -0.15 -12.50 -13.71
N SER A 29 -1.42 -12.81 -13.96
CA SER A 29 -2.08 -12.45 -15.22
C SER A 29 -2.14 -10.93 -15.38
N ALA A 30 -2.38 -10.46 -16.61
CA ALA A 30 -2.53 -9.03 -16.89
C ALA A 30 -3.62 -8.37 -16.03
N LYS A 31 -4.76 -9.05 -15.82
CA LYS A 31 -5.84 -8.56 -14.96
C LYS A 31 -5.39 -8.43 -13.50
N GLN A 32 -4.76 -9.46 -12.94
CA GLN A 32 -4.28 -9.41 -11.55
C GLN A 32 -3.23 -8.31 -11.36
N ALA A 33 -2.31 -8.13 -12.31
CA ALA A 33 -1.33 -7.06 -12.26
C ALA A 33 -2.01 -5.68 -12.28
N SER A 34 -3.02 -5.48 -13.15
CA SER A 34 -3.82 -4.25 -13.23
C SER A 34 -4.59 -3.98 -11.94
N ASP A 35 -5.33 -4.97 -11.41
CA ASP A 35 -6.08 -4.83 -10.16
C ASP A 35 -5.15 -4.44 -8.99
N ARG A 36 -3.98 -5.08 -8.89
CA ARG A 36 -2.97 -4.80 -7.84
C ARG A 36 -2.25 -3.46 -8.05
N ALA A 37 -2.16 -2.95 -9.28
CA ALA A 37 -1.67 -1.60 -9.55
C ALA A 37 -2.71 -0.55 -9.16
N GLY A 38 -4.00 -0.81 -9.43
CA GLY A 38 -5.11 0.06 -9.05
C GLY A 38 -5.16 0.39 -7.56
N PHE A 39 -4.92 -0.58 -6.68
CA PHE A 39 -4.79 -0.32 -5.24
C PHE A 39 -3.69 0.69 -4.91
N LYS A 40 -2.55 0.64 -5.61
CA LYS A 40 -1.44 1.58 -5.38
C LYS A 40 -1.78 2.98 -5.90
N VAL A 41 -2.53 3.07 -6.99
CA VAL A 41 -2.98 4.37 -7.53
C VAL A 41 -3.89 5.09 -6.53
N GLU A 42 -4.76 4.37 -5.82
CA GLU A 42 -5.58 4.94 -4.75
C GLU A 42 -4.70 5.58 -3.65
N GLU A 43 -3.71 4.85 -3.14
CA GLU A 43 -2.77 5.36 -2.14
C GLU A 43 -1.90 6.52 -2.66
N LEU A 44 -1.50 6.50 -3.93
CA LEU A 44 -0.77 7.62 -4.55
C LEU A 44 -1.64 8.88 -4.60
N VAL A 45 -2.93 8.74 -4.92
CA VAL A 45 -3.86 9.88 -4.94
C VAL A 45 -4.11 10.40 -3.52
N GLU A 46 -4.24 9.53 -2.52
CA GLU A 46 -4.36 9.94 -1.11
C GLU A 46 -3.10 10.65 -0.59
N PHE A 47 -1.91 10.13 -0.93
CA PHE A 47 -0.64 10.79 -0.62
C PHE A 47 -0.56 12.21 -1.21
N LEU A 48 -0.99 12.39 -2.47
CA LEU A 48 -1.03 13.71 -3.11
C LEU A 48 -2.11 14.61 -2.49
N TYR A 49 -3.24 14.06 -2.07
CA TYR A 49 -4.27 14.83 -1.36
C TYR A 49 -3.76 15.35 -0.01
N GLY A 50 -3.07 14.50 0.76
CA GLY A 50 -2.38 14.91 2.00
C GLY A 50 -1.33 15.99 1.74
N SER A 51 -0.57 15.86 0.65
CA SER A 51 0.44 16.85 0.21
C SER A 51 -0.17 18.18 -0.22
N ALA A 52 -1.39 18.17 -0.77
CA ALA A 52 -2.11 19.38 -1.17
C ALA A 52 -2.68 20.17 0.03
N ASN A 53 -2.68 19.60 1.24
CA ASN A 53 -3.14 20.26 2.46
C ASN A 53 -4.53 20.92 2.33
N ASN A 54 -5.50 20.15 1.81
CA ASN A 54 -6.87 20.58 1.53
C ASN A 54 -7.05 21.65 0.45
N ASP A 55 -6.02 22.02 -0.31
CA ASP A 55 -6.14 22.91 -1.46
C ASP A 55 -6.62 22.12 -2.70
N PRO A 56 -7.85 22.38 -3.21
CA PRO A 56 -8.39 21.63 -4.34
C PRO A 56 -7.69 21.96 -5.67
N GLU A 57 -7.15 23.16 -5.85
CA GLU A 57 -6.45 23.54 -7.08
C GLU A 57 -5.10 22.84 -7.15
N VAL A 58 -4.34 22.87 -6.04
CA VAL A 58 -3.07 22.15 -5.92
C VAL A 58 -3.29 20.65 -6.08
N PHE A 59 -4.32 20.08 -5.43
CA PHE A 59 -4.63 18.66 -5.57
C PHE A 59 -4.89 18.26 -7.04
N ASN A 60 -5.70 19.03 -7.75
CA ASN A 60 -5.97 18.77 -9.16
C ASN A 60 -4.71 18.87 -10.03
N GLN A 61 -3.83 19.84 -9.76
CA GLN A 61 -2.54 19.97 -10.45
C GLN A 61 -1.64 18.74 -10.21
N LEU A 62 -1.52 18.30 -8.95
CA LEU A 62 -0.72 17.13 -8.58
C LEU A 62 -1.24 15.85 -9.25
N VAL A 63 -2.55 15.62 -9.25
CA VAL A 63 -3.15 14.44 -9.90
C VAL A 63 -2.97 14.49 -11.42
N ASN A 64 -3.08 15.67 -12.04
CA ASN A 64 -2.81 15.80 -13.47
C ASN A 64 -1.33 15.54 -13.81
N GLN A 65 -0.41 15.99 -12.95
CA GLN A 65 1.01 15.68 -13.11
C GLN A 65 1.29 14.18 -12.97
N LEU A 66 0.62 13.47 -12.05
CA LEU A 66 0.71 12.01 -11.94
C LEU A 66 0.30 11.31 -13.25
N LYS A 67 -0.80 11.73 -13.88
CA LYS A 67 -1.24 11.18 -15.19
C LYS A 67 -0.18 11.39 -16.27
N VAL A 68 0.39 12.60 -16.35
CA VAL A 68 1.49 12.89 -17.29
C VAL A 68 2.69 11.98 -17.03
N SER A 69 3.06 11.75 -15.78
CA SER A 69 4.15 10.83 -15.43
C SER A 69 3.86 9.38 -15.82
N VAL A 70 2.60 8.93 -15.71
CA VAL A 70 2.17 7.60 -16.20
C VAL A 70 2.33 7.51 -17.72
N ASP A 71 1.85 8.51 -18.46
CA ASP A 71 1.95 8.54 -19.92
C ASP A 71 3.42 8.53 -20.39
N GLN A 72 4.27 9.32 -19.73
CA GLN A 72 5.72 9.34 -19.99
C GLN A 72 6.39 8.00 -19.68
N ALA A 73 6.01 7.35 -18.57
CA ALA A 73 6.53 6.03 -18.22
C ALA A 73 6.14 4.98 -19.27
N GLN A 74 4.91 5.04 -19.80
CA GLN A 74 4.47 4.15 -20.88
C GLN A 74 5.32 4.33 -22.13
N VAL A 75 5.55 5.57 -22.58
CA VAL A 75 6.42 5.86 -23.73
C VAL A 75 7.82 5.30 -23.51
N LYS A 76 8.42 5.57 -22.34
CA LYS A 76 9.77 5.08 -21.99
C LYS A 76 9.86 3.55 -22.01
N VAL A 77 8.84 2.84 -21.54
CA VAL A 77 8.81 1.38 -21.57
C VAL A 77 8.71 0.85 -23.00
N LEU A 78 7.89 1.48 -23.85
CA LEU A 78 7.75 1.11 -25.26
C LEU A 78 9.03 1.38 -26.07
N ASP A 79 9.71 2.50 -25.81
CA ASP A 79 10.94 2.90 -26.49
C ASP A 79 12.10 1.92 -26.23
N LYS A 80 12.11 1.25 -25.08
CA LYS A 80 13.11 0.20 -24.79
C LYS A 80 12.98 -1.01 -25.72
N GLN A 81 11.82 -1.20 -26.37
CA GLN A 81 11.50 -2.35 -27.22
C GLN A 81 11.86 -3.71 -26.58
N LYS A 82 11.83 -3.77 -25.25
CA LYS A 82 12.23 -4.95 -24.48
C LYS A 82 11.20 -6.05 -24.69
N LYS A 83 11.65 -7.23 -25.14
CA LYS A 83 10.81 -8.43 -25.15
C LYS A 83 10.81 -9.05 -23.76
N VAL A 84 9.64 -9.23 -23.17
CA VAL A 84 9.48 -9.95 -21.91
C VAL A 84 9.65 -11.45 -22.17
N THR A 85 10.73 -12.04 -21.65
CA THR A 85 11.01 -13.48 -21.75
C THR A 85 10.67 -14.24 -20.47
N ASP A 86 10.69 -13.56 -19.33
CA ASP A 86 10.27 -14.09 -18.02
C ASP A 86 9.37 -13.07 -17.30
N PRO A 87 8.03 -13.20 -17.43
CA PRO A 87 7.10 -12.26 -16.78
C PRO A 87 7.18 -12.23 -15.25
N LEU A 88 7.58 -13.33 -14.60
CA LEU A 88 7.68 -13.36 -13.14
C LEU A 88 8.84 -12.48 -12.67
N VAL A 89 10.01 -12.62 -13.31
CA VAL A 89 11.19 -11.79 -13.00
C VAL A 89 10.87 -10.31 -13.18
N GLU A 90 10.27 -9.92 -14.31
CA GLU A 90 9.92 -8.52 -14.59
C GLU A 90 8.89 -7.95 -13.59
N GLN A 91 7.91 -8.76 -13.18
CA GLN A 91 6.93 -8.33 -12.18
C GLN A 91 7.55 -8.15 -10.80
N VAL A 92 8.44 -9.05 -10.38
CA VAL A 92 9.11 -8.94 -9.08
C VAL A 92 10.09 -7.77 -9.07
N ASP A 93 10.85 -7.56 -10.14
CA ASP A 93 11.76 -6.42 -10.33
C ASP A 93 11.02 -5.07 -10.18
N ALA A 94 9.91 -4.91 -10.91
CA ALA A 94 9.09 -3.69 -10.79
C ALA A 94 8.47 -3.51 -9.40
N LEU A 95 8.03 -4.60 -8.75
CA LEU A 95 7.45 -4.53 -7.40
C LEU A 95 8.48 -4.19 -6.32
N ILE A 96 9.71 -4.70 -6.44
CA ILE A 96 10.77 -4.40 -5.47
C ILE A 96 11.29 -2.97 -5.67
N ASP A 97 11.36 -2.45 -6.90
CA ASP A 97 11.66 -1.04 -7.16
C ASP A 97 10.62 -0.11 -6.53
N LEU A 98 9.32 -0.43 -6.66
CA LEU A 98 8.25 0.31 -6.00
C LEU A 98 8.40 0.30 -4.47
N LEU A 99 8.77 -0.85 -3.89
CA LEU A 99 9.02 -0.95 -2.45
C LEU A 99 10.22 -0.06 -2.07
N TYR A 100 11.29 -0.10 -2.85
CA TYR A 100 12.50 0.69 -2.61
C TYR A 100 12.21 2.19 -2.65
N PHE A 101 11.49 2.68 -3.66
CA PHE A 101 11.09 4.09 -3.73
C PHE A 101 10.15 4.47 -2.59
N THR A 102 9.26 3.58 -2.15
CA THR A 102 8.38 3.83 -1.01
C THR A 102 9.18 4.00 0.29
N TYR A 103 10.14 3.11 0.57
CA TYR A 103 11.06 3.28 1.71
C TYR A 103 11.96 4.51 1.56
N GLY A 104 12.37 4.82 0.33
CA GLY A 104 13.09 6.06 0.01
C GLY A 104 12.29 7.31 0.39
N SER A 105 10.98 7.34 0.12
CA SER A 105 10.09 8.42 0.54
C SER A 105 10.00 8.54 2.07
N PHE A 106 9.88 7.42 2.79
CA PHE A 106 9.90 7.43 4.25
C PHE A 106 11.21 7.99 4.82
N SER A 107 12.35 7.61 4.22
CA SER A 107 13.67 8.16 4.56
C SER A 107 13.72 9.68 4.35
N LEU A 108 13.20 10.18 3.22
CA LEU A 108 13.14 11.63 2.94
C LEU A 108 12.15 12.37 3.87
N LEU A 109 11.14 11.70 4.40
CA LEU A 109 10.24 12.24 5.42
C LEU A 109 10.85 12.22 6.82
N GLY A 110 11.97 11.52 7.03
CA GLY A 110 12.53 11.29 8.36
C GLY A 110 11.65 10.40 9.25
N VAL A 111 10.86 9.49 8.64
CA VAL A 111 9.92 8.61 9.35
C VAL A 111 10.35 7.16 9.15
N ASP A 112 10.54 6.42 10.25
CA ASP A 112 10.70 4.96 10.21
C ASP A 112 9.32 4.29 10.10
N PRO A 113 9.03 3.57 8.99
CA PRO A 113 7.72 2.98 8.78
C PRO A 113 7.49 1.67 9.55
N THR A 114 8.47 1.14 10.29
CA THR A 114 8.43 -0.21 10.87
C THR A 114 7.23 -0.42 11.81
N GLU A 115 7.08 0.42 12.83
CA GLU A 115 5.96 0.31 13.77
C GLU A 115 4.65 0.82 13.16
N ILE A 116 4.71 1.80 12.25
CA ILE A 116 3.55 2.26 11.45
C ILE A 116 2.95 1.12 10.63
N PHE A 117 3.77 0.28 10.01
CA PHE A 117 3.32 -0.90 9.28
C PHE A 117 2.62 -1.90 10.21
N SER A 118 3.13 -2.08 11.44
CA SER A 118 2.46 -2.92 12.45
C SER A 118 1.10 -2.38 12.85
N ILE A 119 0.98 -1.06 13.06
CA ILE A 119 -0.30 -0.38 13.32
C ILE A 119 -1.30 -0.62 12.18
N VAL A 120 -0.88 -0.43 10.92
CA VAL A 120 -1.73 -0.66 9.74
C VAL A 120 -2.09 -2.14 9.60
N HIS A 121 -1.18 -3.06 9.91
CA HIS A 121 -1.47 -4.49 9.92
C HIS A 121 -2.55 -4.84 10.95
N GLU A 122 -2.43 -4.36 12.19
CA GLU A 122 -3.45 -4.56 13.23
C GLU A 122 -4.81 -4.01 12.81
N ALA A 123 -4.84 -2.80 12.24
CA ALA A 123 -6.05 -2.18 11.71
C ALA A 123 -6.70 -3.06 10.62
N ASN A 124 -5.90 -3.59 9.71
CA ASN A 124 -6.38 -4.49 8.66
C ASN A 124 -6.89 -5.83 9.20
N MET A 125 -6.23 -6.40 10.21
CA MET A 125 -6.69 -7.62 10.87
C MET A 125 -7.98 -7.41 11.67
N GLY A 126 -8.19 -6.20 12.19
CA GLY A 126 -9.44 -5.78 12.85
C GLY A 126 -10.67 -5.76 11.93
N LYS A 127 -10.51 -5.90 10.61
CA LYS A 127 -11.63 -5.98 9.64
C LYS A 127 -12.38 -7.33 9.66
N ILE A 128 -12.02 -8.25 10.55
CA ILE A 128 -12.80 -9.47 10.78
C ILE A 128 -14.08 -9.11 11.54
N PHE A 129 -15.23 -9.54 11.01
CA PHE A 129 -16.53 -9.30 11.61
C PHE A 129 -16.75 -10.18 12.86
N PRO A 130 -17.74 -9.87 13.72
CA PRO A 130 -18.05 -10.66 14.91
C PRO A 130 -18.35 -12.14 14.65
N ASP A 131 -18.72 -12.50 13.41
CA ASP A 131 -18.91 -13.89 12.97
C ASP A 131 -17.59 -14.64 12.67
N GLY A 132 -16.45 -13.97 12.87
CA GLY A 132 -15.11 -14.51 12.63
C GLY A 132 -14.70 -14.51 11.15
N LYS A 133 -15.45 -13.85 10.26
CA LYS A 133 -15.20 -13.85 8.81
C LYS A 133 -15.00 -12.45 8.26
N PRO A 134 -14.23 -12.31 7.16
CA PRO A 134 -14.22 -11.09 6.38
C PRO A 134 -15.50 -10.94 5.56
N HIS A 135 -16.01 -9.73 5.44
CA HIS A 135 -17.12 -9.40 4.53
C HIS A 135 -16.60 -8.53 3.39
N TYR A 136 -17.25 -8.59 2.23
CA TYR A 136 -16.79 -7.92 1.02
C TYR A 136 -17.90 -7.12 0.36
N HIS A 137 -17.55 -5.98 -0.21
CA HIS A 137 -18.46 -5.22 -1.03
C HIS A 137 -18.84 -6.04 -2.29
N PRO A 138 -20.14 -6.21 -2.61
CA PRO A 138 -20.60 -7.16 -3.62
C PRO A 138 -20.08 -6.86 -5.04
N VAL A 139 -19.85 -5.58 -5.36
CA VAL A 139 -19.32 -5.15 -6.65
C VAL A 139 -17.78 -5.10 -6.65
N THR A 140 -17.18 -4.24 -5.83
CA THR A 140 -15.73 -3.99 -5.84
C THR A 140 -14.89 -5.09 -5.20
N HIS A 141 -15.50 -6.03 -4.46
CA HIS A 141 -14.82 -7.04 -3.65
C HIS A 141 -13.83 -6.45 -2.62
N LYS A 142 -13.93 -5.16 -2.30
CA LYS A 142 -13.17 -4.54 -1.21
C LYS A 142 -13.63 -5.13 0.13
N VAL A 143 -12.67 -5.41 1.02
CA VAL A 143 -12.94 -5.85 2.40
C VAL A 143 -13.69 -4.74 3.14
N LEU A 144 -14.82 -5.08 3.75
CA LEU A 144 -15.63 -4.18 4.55
C LEU A 144 -15.09 -4.06 5.98
N LYS A 145 -15.51 -3.01 6.68
CA LYS A 145 -15.18 -2.75 8.09
C LYS A 145 -16.42 -3.06 8.96
N PRO A 146 -16.28 -3.74 10.12
CA PRO A 146 -17.37 -3.87 11.10
C PRO A 146 -17.68 -2.52 11.78
N ASP A 147 -18.85 -2.41 12.41
CA ASP A 147 -19.35 -1.14 12.97
C ASP A 147 -18.42 -0.52 14.04
N ASN A 148 -17.76 -1.36 14.85
CA ASN A 148 -16.82 -0.93 15.89
C ASN A 148 -15.40 -0.64 15.36
N TRP A 149 -15.13 -0.87 14.08
CA TRP A 149 -13.78 -0.83 13.53
C TRP A 149 -13.10 0.52 13.70
N GLU A 150 -13.82 1.61 13.45
CA GLU A 150 -13.26 2.95 13.53
C GLU A 150 -12.83 3.29 14.97
N ALA A 151 -13.63 2.89 15.96
CA ALA A 151 -13.33 3.13 17.37
C ALA A 151 -12.14 2.27 17.87
N ASP A 152 -12.07 1.02 17.45
CA ASP A 152 -11.14 0.04 18.03
C ASP A 152 -9.83 -0.10 17.24
N PHE A 153 -9.89 0.12 15.92
CA PHE A 153 -8.84 -0.28 14.98
C PHE A 153 -8.40 0.80 14.00
N ALA A 154 -9.04 1.98 13.95
CA ALA A 154 -8.59 3.06 13.06
C ALA A 154 -7.08 3.36 13.29
N PRO A 155 -6.25 3.28 12.23
CA PRO A 155 -4.81 3.41 12.37
C PRO A 155 -4.36 4.86 12.58
N GLU A 156 -5.10 5.85 12.09
CA GLU A 156 -4.68 7.25 11.98
C GLU A 156 -4.28 7.87 13.33
N PRO A 157 -5.04 7.69 14.44
CA PRO A 157 -4.62 8.19 15.75
C PRO A 157 -3.32 7.53 16.25
N LYS A 158 -3.13 6.23 15.96
CA LYS A 158 -1.93 5.47 16.36
C LYS A 158 -0.72 5.86 15.52
N ILE A 159 -0.90 6.09 14.22
CA ILE A 159 0.15 6.60 13.31
C ILE A 159 0.62 7.97 13.80
N LYS A 160 -0.30 8.87 14.13
CA LYS A 160 0.03 10.19 14.67
C LYS A 160 0.87 10.09 15.94
N ALA A 161 0.45 9.24 16.89
CA ALA A 161 1.19 9.03 18.13
C ALA A 161 2.59 8.46 17.90
N GLU A 162 2.76 7.55 16.94
CA GLU A 162 4.08 7.00 16.58
C GLU A 162 4.98 8.05 15.91
N ILE A 163 4.43 8.88 15.02
CA ILE A 163 5.18 10.01 14.44
C ILE A 163 5.63 10.98 15.56
N GLU A 164 4.74 11.34 16.48
CA GLU A 164 5.09 12.20 17.63
C GLU A 164 6.19 11.59 18.51
N ARG A 165 6.18 10.26 18.70
CA ARG A 165 7.23 9.54 19.43
C ARG A 165 8.57 9.62 18.70
N GLN A 166 8.59 9.41 17.38
CA GLN A 166 9.80 9.51 16.57
C GLN A 166 10.36 10.93 16.55
N THR A 167 9.50 11.95 16.43
CA THR A 167 9.90 13.37 16.50
C THR A 167 10.59 13.67 17.83
N LYS A 168 10.00 13.29 18.96
CA LYS A 168 10.60 13.51 20.28
C LYS A 168 11.94 12.80 20.46
N ALA A 169 12.08 11.58 19.92
CA ALA A 169 13.33 10.85 19.98
C ALA A 169 14.44 11.57 19.20
N ALA A 170 14.14 12.03 17.98
CA ALA A 170 15.08 12.76 17.13
C ALA A 170 15.49 14.13 17.71
N GLU A 171 14.63 14.80 18.48
CA GLU A 171 14.96 16.05 19.19
C GLU A 171 15.90 15.86 20.39
N THR A 172 16.04 14.62 20.88
CA THR A 172 16.91 14.29 22.04
C THR A 172 18.26 13.69 21.65
N GLU A 173 18.50 13.46 20.35
CA GLU A 173 19.77 13.00 19.78
C GLU A 173 20.71 14.17 19.44
#